data_AF-A0A259HGC5-F1
#
_entry.id   AF-A0A259HGC5-F1
#
_cell.length_a   1.000
_cell.length_b   1.000
_cell.length_c   1.000
_cell.angle_alpha   90.00
_cell.angle_beta   90.00
_cell.angle_gamma   90.00
#
_symmetry.space_group_name_H-M   'P 1'
#
loop_
_entity.id
_entity.type
_entity.pdbx_description
1 polymer ?
#
loop_
_entity_poly.entity_id
_entity_poly.type
_entity_poly.pdbx_seq_one_letter_code
_entity_poly.pdbx_strand_id
1 'polypeptide(L)'
;KTKGTKDMDTAFSLNATSLISEFEKDFIISNSKYLNKVIEVEGTVKSVEDQTGYTIVFGDSSSSTSIRCTMDSSFKLGFKLKAGQLCSIKGIYTGFNADDLGIGSDIIISKSIIKP
;
A
#
# COMPACT_ATOMS: atom_id res chain seq x y z
N LYS A 1 -4.29 15.50 26.53
CA LYS A 1 -4.74 15.40 25.13
C LYS A 1 -4.19 14.10 24.56
N THR A 2 -5.03 13.08 24.50
CA THR A 2 -4.67 11.74 24.04
C THR A 2 -4.37 11.83 22.54
N LYS A 3 -3.10 11.72 22.15
CA LYS A 3 -2.65 11.71 20.76
C LYS A 3 -3.03 10.36 20.17
N GLY A 4 -4.32 10.26 19.85
CA GLY A 4 -4.89 9.06 19.26
C GLY A 4 -4.21 8.83 17.92
N THR A 5 -4.06 7.56 17.56
CA THR A 5 -3.48 7.04 16.32
C THR A 5 -4.34 7.38 15.07
N LYS A 6 -4.85 8.62 15.00
CA LYS A 6 -5.53 9.29 13.88
C LYS A 6 -4.62 10.34 13.23
N ASP A 7 -3.57 10.79 13.92
CA ASP A 7 -2.63 11.82 13.47
C ASP A 7 -1.36 11.21 12.85
N MET A 8 -1.51 10.26 11.93
CA MET A 8 -0.43 10.07 10.96
C MET A 8 -0.57 11.24 9.99
N ASP A 9 0.36 12.19 9.91
CA ASP A 9 0.30 13.19 8.83
C ASP A 9 0.54 12.47 7.51
N THR A 10 -0.46 12.45 6.62
CA THR A 10 -0.28 11.90 5.26
C THR A 10 0.74 12.79 4.58
N ALA A 11 1.93 12.26 4.29
CA ALA A 11 2.95 13.01 3.57
C ALA A 11 2.61 13.09 2.08
N PHE A 12 2.04 12.01 1.52
CA PHE A 12 1.65 11.93 0.11
C PHE A 12 0.34 11.17 -0.04
N SER A 13 -0.56 11.65 -0.90
CA SER A 13 -1.79 10.96 -1.26
C SER A 13 -1.84 10.79 -2.78
N LEU A 14 -1.95 9.56 -3.26
CA LEU A 14 -1.94 9.23 -4.68
C LEU A 14 -2.70 7.94 -4.98
N ASN A 15 -3.00 7.71 -6.25
CA ASN A 15 -3.64 6.48 -6.67
C ASN A 15 -2.62 5.34 -6.77
N ALA A 16 -3.07 4.11 -6.56
CA ALA A 16 -2.28 2.90 -6.74
C ALA A 16 -1.63 2.85 -8.12
N THR A 17 -2.40 3.13 -9.18
CA THR A 17 -1.91 3.18 -10.56
C THR A 17 -0.87 4.28 -10.76
N SER A 18 -1.03 5.45 -10.11
CA SER A 18 -0.05 6.53 -10.20
C SER A 18 1.25 6.18 -9.49
N LEU A 19 1.17 5.59 -8.29
CA LEU A 19 2.34 5.12 -7.54
C LEU A 19 3.09 4.07 -8.34
N ILE A 20 2.36 3.09 -8.89
CA ILE A 20 2.93 2.05 -9.76
C ILE A 20 3.62 2.68 -10.97
N SER A 21 2.96 3.60 -11.67
CA SER A 21 3.55 4.25 -12.85
C SER A 21 4.78 5.11 -12.51
N GLU A 22 4.80 5.77 -11.34
CA GLU A 22 6.00 6.47 -10.84
C GLU A 22 7.16 5.49 -10.56
N PHE A 23 6.86 4.31 -10.00
CA PHE A 23 7.84 3.26 -9.76
C PHE A 23 8.35 2.62 -11.05
N GLU A 24 7.48 2.37 -12.03
CA GLU A 24 7.86 1.83 -13.34
C GLU A 24 8.72 2.80 -14.15
N LYS A 25 8.56 4.11 -13.94
CA LYS A 25 9.44 5.14 -14.53
C LYS A 25 10.79 5.22 -13.83
N ASP A 26 10.77 5.41 -12.51
CA ASP A 26 11.96 5.60 -11.68
C ASP A 26 11.73 5.10 -10.25
N PHE A 27 11.89 3.80 -10.05
CA PHE A 27 11.75 3.18 -8.72
C PHE A 27 12.79 3.70 -7.72
N ILE A 28 13.99 4.11 -8.17
CA ILE A 28 15.06 4.64 -7.29
C ILE A 28 14.62 5.96 -6.66
N ILE A 29 14.13 6.90 -7.48
CA ILE A 29 13.68 8.22 -7.03
C ILE A 29 12.42 8.07 -6.18
N SER A 30 11.45 7.28 -6.65
CA SER A 30 10.19 7.04 -5.95
C SER A 30 10.42 6.39 -4.60
N ASN A 31 11.29 5.37 -4.52
CA ASN A 31 11.66 4.75 -3.27
C ASN A 31 12.24 5.79 -2.30
N SER A 32 13.22 6.60 -2.72
CA SER A 32 13.81 7.63 -1.84
C SER A 32 12.80 8.71 -1.42
N LYS A 33 11.84 9.05 -2.28
CA LYS A 33 10.79 10.04 -2.02
C LYS A 33 9.80 9.57 -0.95
N TYR A 34 9.44 8.28 -0.98
CA TYR A 34 8.44 7.70 -0.09
C TYR A 34 9.02 6.93 1.11
N LEU A 35 10.33 6.65 1.13
CA LEU A 35 10.99 5.91 2.19
C LEU A 35 10.69 6.49 3.57
N ASN A 36 10.11 5.65 4.44
CA ASN A 36 9.77 6.01 5.83
C ASN A 36 8.80 7.20 5.93
N LYS A 37 7.99 7.41 4.88
CA LYS A 37 6.90 8.39 4.85
C LYS A 37 5.57 7.69 4.95
N VAL A 38 4.61 8.37 5.55
CA VAL A 38 3.21 7.93 5.52
C VAL A 38 2.62 8.32 4.18
N ILE A 39 2.19 7.33 3.41
CA ILE A 39 1.51 7.55 2.13
C ILE A 39 0.07 7.03 2.21
N GLU A 40 -0.82 7.71 1.51
CA GLU A 40 -2.20 7.34 1.30
C GLU A 40 -2.35 6.90 -0.15
N VAL A 41 -2.82 5.68 -0.34
CA VAL A 41 -2.95 5.03 -1.63
C VAL A 41 -4.40 4.64 -1.84
N GLU A 42 -5.04 5.22 -2.85
CA GLU A 42 -6.38 4.84 -3.27
C GLU A 42 -6.31 3.92 -4.48
N GLY A 43 -7.03 2.80 -4.44
CA GLY A 43 -7.04 1.90 -5.58
C GLY A 43 -8.04 0.77 -5.45
N THR A 44 -8.14 0.01 -6.53
CA THR A 44 -8.94 -1.22 -6.55
C THR A 44 -8.15 -2.34 -5.94
N VAL A 45 -8.75 -3.03 -4.97
CA VAL A 45 -8.13 -4.18 -4.33
C VAL A 45 -8.05 -5.34 -5.31
N LYS A 46 -6.83 -5.81 -5.57
CA LYS A 46 -6.57 -6.98 -6.41
C LYS A 46 -6.85 -8.26 -5.66
N SER A 47 -6.33 -8.35 -4.44
CA SER A 47 -6.52 -9.50 -3.53
C SER A 47 -6.42 -9.07 -2.07
N VAL A 48 -7.05 -9.84 -1.19
CA VAL A 48 -6.93 -9.71 0.27
C VAL A 48 -6.47 -11.04 0.81
N GLU A 49 -5.35 -11.04 1.54
CA GLU A 49 -4.78 -12.20 2.21
C GLU A 49 -4.96 -12.00 3.72
N ASP A 50 -5.76 -12.83 4.38
CA ASP A 50 -6.05 -12.73 5.82
C ASP A 50 -5.55 -13.94 6.66
N GLN A 51 -4.80 -14.86 6.05
CA GLN A 51 -4.45 -16.15 6.67
C GLN A 51 -3.45 -16.06 7.84
N THR A 52 -2.41 -15.23 7.73
CA THR A 52 -1.35 -15.07 8.76
C THR A 52 -1.26 -13.63 9.30
N GLY A 53 -2.06 -12.73 8.72
CA GLY A 53 -2.11 -11.29 8.97
C GLY A 53 -2.96 -10.66 7.88
N TYR A 54 -3.44 -9.43 8.08
CA TYR A 54 -4.29 -8.76 7.09
C TYR A 54 -3.43 -7.99 6.08
N THR A 55 -3.26 -8.57 4.89
CA THR A 55 -2.49 -7.96 3.79
C THR A 55 -3.40 -7.68 2.62
N ILE A 56 -3.38 -6.44 2.14
CA ILE A 56 -4.16 -6.00 0.98
C ILE A 56 -3.20 -5.76 -0.16
N VAL A 57 -3.51 -6.35 -1.31
CA VAL A 57 -2.73 -6.19 -2.53
C VAL A 57 -3.51 -5.30 -3.47
N PHE A 58 -2.94 -4.15 -3.83
CA PHE A 58 -3.39 -3.33 -4.95
C PHE A 58 -2.50 -3.61 -6.15
N GLY A 59 -3.08 -3.57 -7.33
CA GLY A 59 -2.31 -3.74 -8.56
C GLY A 59 -3.24 -3.75 -9.74
N ASP A 60 -2.72 -3.34 -10.88
CA ASP A 60 -3.42 -3.51 -12.15
C ASP A 60 -3.13 -4.91 -12.71
N SER A 61 -4.02 -5.41 -13.57
CA SER A 61 -3.76 -6.65 -14.31
C SER A 61 -2.70 -6.46 -15.40
N SER A 62 -2.46 -5.22 -15.82
CA SER A 62 -1.52 -4.83 -16.88
C SER A 62 -0.16 -4.42 -16.33
N SER A 63 -0.07 -4.14 -15.02
CA SER A 63 1.18 -3.75 -14.36
C SER A 63 1.80 -4.95 -13.65
N SER A 64 3.10 -5.13 -13.85
CA SER A 64 3.87 -6.13 -13.10
C SER A 64 4.23 -5.67 -11.69
N THR A 65 4.00 -4.38 -11.39
CA THR A 65 4.18 -3.82 -10.06
C THR A 65 2.88 -3.92 -9.26
N SER A 66 2.98 -4.37 -8.01
CA SER A 66 1.86 -4.46 -7.07
C SER A 66 2.19 -3.75 -5.76
N ILE A 67 1.19 -3.39 -4.97
CA ILE A 67 1.34 -2.67 -3.70
C ILE A 67 0.77 -3.57 -2.60
N ARG A 68 1.65 -4.10 -1.76
CA ARG A 68 1.33 -4.95 -0.61
C ARG A 68 1.26 -4.11 0.65
N CYS A 69 0.09 -4.14 1.27
CA CYS A 69 -0.25 -3.27 2.37
C CYS A 69 -0.58 -4.13 3.56
N THR A 70 0.39 -4.30 4.45
CA THR A 70 0.26 -5.14 5.63
C THR A 70 -0.23 -4.29 6.78
N MET A 71 -1.34 -4.73 7.37
CA MET A 71 -1.94 -4.15 8.56
C MET A 71 -1.30 -4.77 9.81
N ASP A 72 -1.35 -4.04 10.91
CA ASP A 72 -0.88 -4.55 12.20
C ASP A 72 -1.78 -5.69 12.71
N SER A 73 -1.27 -6.61 13.53
CA SER A 73 -2.06 -7.71 14.10
C SER A 73 -3.22 -7.22 14.98
N SER A 74 -3.12 -6.00 15.50
CA SER A 74 -4.19 -5.33 16.24
C SER A 74 -5.33 -4.81 15.36
N PHE A 75 -5.13 -4.77 14.04
CA PHE A 75 -6.11 -4.28 13.08
C PHE A 75 -7.28 -5.24 12.97
N LYS A 76 -8.48 -4.75 13.33
CA LYS A 76 -9.74 -5.47 13.12
C LYS A 76 -10.53 -4.73 12.07
N LEU A 77 -10.72 -5.37 10.91
CA LEU A 77 -11.57 -4.81 9.90
C LEU A 77 -13.04 -4.98 10.29
N GLY A 78 -13.77 -3.87 10.39
CA GLY A 78 -15.21 -3.86 10.72
C GLY A 78 -16.11 -4.25 9.55
N PHE A 79 -15.56 -4.46 8.36
CA PHE A 79 -16.28 -4.80 7.13
C PHE A 79 -15.51 -5.87 6.34
N LYS A 80 -16.17 -6.54 5.39
CA LYS A 80 -15.51 -7.49 4.50
C LYS A 80 -15.05 -6.78 3.24
N LEU A 81 -13.74 -6.57 3.12
CA LEU A 81 -13.10 -6.11 1.89
C LEU A 81 -12.99 -7.25 0.89
N LYS A 82 -13.24 -6.95 -0.39
CA LYS A 82 -13.20 -7.94 -1.47
C LYS A 82 -12.36 -7.43 -2.63
N ALA A 83 -11.79 -8.37 -3.39
CA ALA A 83 -11.19 -8.06 -4.68
C ALA A 83 -12.20 -7.32 -5.59
N GLY A 84 -11.73 -6.33 -6.32
CA GLY A 84 -12.55 -5.44 -7.17
C GLY A 84 -13.17 -4.24 -6.44
N GLN A 85 -13.01 -4.12 -5.12
CA GLN A 85 -13.51 -2.97 -4.38
C GLN A 85 -12.49 -1.81 -4.40
N LEU A 86 -12.97 -0.59 -4.66
CA LEU A 86 -12.18 0.62 -4.47
C LEU A 86 -12.10 0.94 -2.98
N CYS A 87 -10.88 1.06 -2.44
CA CYS A 87 -10.63 1.47 -1.06
C CYS A 87 -9.39 2.35 -1.00
N SER A 88 -9.34 3.21 0.01
CA SER A 88 -8.18 4.05 0.28
C SER A 88 -7.48 3.55 1.54
N ILE A 89 -6.18 3.33 1.44
CA ILE A 89 -5.36 2.84 2.55
C ILE A 89 -4.30 3.86 2.87
N LYS A 90 -3.87 3.88 4.12
CA LYS A 90 -2.83 4.77 4.57
C LYS A 90 -1.86 3.99 5.42
N GLY A 91 -0.57 4.09 5.13
CA GLY A 91 0.45 3.36 5.86
C GLY A 91 1.82 3.95 5.67
N ILE A 92 2.81 3.37 6.34
CA ILE A 92 4.20 3.77 6.23
C ILE A 92 4.84 2.96 5.12
N TYR A 93 5.32 3.64 4.08
CA TYR A 93 6.10 2.99 3.04
C TYR A 93 7.45 2.57 3.63
N THR A 94 7.73 1.26 3.60
CA THR A 94 8.94 0.67 4.17
C THR A 94 9.96 0.26 3.11
N GLY A 95 9.54 0.13 1.86
CA GLY A 95 10.40 -0.24 0.75
C GLY A 95 9.62 -0.92 -0.37
N PHE A 96 10.35 -1.59 -1.25
CA PHE A 96 9.80 -2.43 -2.31
C PHE A 96 10.61 -3.71 -2.39
N ASN A 97 10.00 -4.77 -2.89
CA ASN A 97 10.63 -6.03 -3.20
C ASN A 97 10.64 -6.18 -4.73
N ALA A 98 11.76 -5.83 -5.36
CA ALA A 98 11.95 -6.10 -6.77
C ALA A 98 12.37 -7.56 -6.95
N ASP A 99 11.72 -8.25 -7.87
CA ASP A 99 12.20 -9.55 -8.32
C ASP A 99 13.58 -9.40 -8.97
N ASP A 100 14.49 -10.36 -8.76
CA ASP A 100 15.85 -10.34 -9.31
C ASP A 100 15.85 -10.28 -10.85
N LEU A 101 14.77 -10.76 -11.47
CA LEU A 101 14.56 -10.70 -12.91
C LEU A 101 14.01 -9.35 -13.40
N GLY A 102 13.70 -8.42 -12.48
CA GLY A 102 13.16 -7.09 -12.78
C GLY A 102 11.77 -7.11 -13.42
N ILE A 103 11.10 -8.28 -13.45
CA ILE A 103 9.83 -8.46 -14.14
C ILE A 103 8.68 -7.87 -13.34
N GLY A 104 8.78 -7.81 -12.00
CA GLY A 104 7.77 -7.22 -11.14
C GLY A 104 8.36 -6.72 -9.82
N SER A 105 7.72 -5.70 -9.26
CA SER A 105 8.09 -5.13 -7.96
C SER A 105 6.88 -5.06 -7.04
N ASP A 106 7.02 -5.55 -5.81
CA ASP A 106 6.01 -5.40 -4.76
C ASP A 106 6.38 -4.22 -3.86
N ILE A 107 5.65 -3.12 -3.96
CA ILE A 107 5.76 -2.00 -3.03
C ILE A 107 5.22 -2.42 -1.66
N ILE A 108 6.01 -2.27 -0.60
CA ILE A 108 5.68 -2.72 0.75
C ILE A 108 5.30 -1.53 1.63
N ILE A 109 4.06 -1.54 2.12
CA ILE A 109 3.51 -0.55 3.04
C ILE A 109 3.11 -1.25 4.35
N SER A 110 3.76 -0.88 5.43
CA SER A 110 3.55 -1.44 6.77
C SER A 110 2.75 -0.49 7.66
N LYS A 111 2.18 -1.02 8.75
CA LYS A 111 1.34 -0.26 9.70
C LYS A 111 0.20 0.46 8.96
N SER A 112 -0.35 -0.23 7.97
CA SER A 112 -1.43 0.30 7.17
C SER A 112 -2.72 0.39 8.00
N ILE A 113 -3.58 1.32 7.64
CA ILE A 113 -4.95 1.48 8.12
C ILE A 113 -5.86 1.72 6.92
N ILE A 114 -7.07 1.18 6.97
CA ILE A 114 -8.05 1.35 5.90
C ILE A 114 -8.95 2.52 6.22
N LYS A 115 -9.17 3.39 5.23
CA LYS A 115 -10.23 4.38 5.26
C LYS A 115 -11.45 3.84 4.50
N PRO A 116 -12.64 3.81 5.13
CA PRO A 116 -13.89 3.47 4.46
C PRO A 116 -14.33 4.57 3.49
#